data_AF-A0A6C2UCR2-F1
#
_entry.id   AF-A0A6C2UCR2-F1
#
_cell.length_a   1.000
_cell.length_b   1.000
_cell.length_c   1.000
_cell.angle_alpha   90.00
_cell.angle_beta   90.00
_cell.angle_gamma   90.00
#
_symmetry.space_group_name_H-M   'P 1'
#
loop_
_entity.id
_entity.type
_entity.pdbx_description
1 polymer ?
#
loop_
_entity_poly.entity_id
_entity_poly.type
_entity_poly.pdbx_seq_one_letter_code
_entity_poly.pdbx_strand_id
1 'polypeptide(L)'
;MYRINNRNKAVVALVAAMLAVFASPMFVQAVTLIYGTTSGTWTPAGNPYLVSDYTEVPSGSSLVIEPGVEVVMGPDVELRVNGTIQAVGTHENPVEFMGVNPTSYWERIYLYQNNGNEFGYCNFNDAKTGVYIYVTSNRAKTMEVNIYNCSFSNIIDHAIYGLAYGTQDDGRVHLNAMVKNCVFQGINNGCTFRGEGRKNYYAGYGYVDSENSGNIFSDLTGSAISYTSGSYSGGGSPKSINNVIINCVRGIDIQSNVDADVLNNILIGCSNAVSRVGTSSDDVKRNCFFNNIDDFVGYANPPYGNVIWSNDNGDPCDLLYNIFMDPEFDPGSFELSASSPCIDAGDPSIIDYYDPILGGETSDMGAFGGEEPGAGVEPSPPVIVAQPQSTTVFLGQDVTFAVEAVGYELYYKWFGPRATDADTNSVLNLDDVGFVDAGNYYCAVSNVYDVVNSSLANLRVTEIGLDIAMHAGLHMTNLNVGTTYSIQYVNSLMNTNWMVITNFEAGADNDVWYDSEPANQQSKFYLVLSLP
;
A
#
# COMPACT_ATOMS: atom_id res chain seq x y z
N MET A 1 -34.48 -18.48 26.67
CA MET A 1 -34.69 -19.90 26.31
C MET A 1 -35.00 -19.98 24.83
N TYR A 2 -33.98 -19.96 23.97
CA TYR A 2 -34.11 -20.31 22.56
C TYR A 2 -33.46 -21.68 22.39
N ARG A 3 -34.24 -22.66 21.94
CA ARG A 3 -33.80 -24.06 21.77
C ARG A 3 -32.84 -24.12 20.58
N ILE A 4 -31.60 -24.51 20.85
CA ILE A 4 -30.60 -24.89 19.84
C ILE A 4 -31.14 -26.13 19.10
N ASN A 5 -31.49 -25.98 17.82
CA ASN A 5 -31.87 -27.10 16.98
C ASN A 5 -30.61 -27.78 16.44
N ASN A 6 -30.51 -29.10 16.63
CA ASN A 6 -29.44 -29.98 16.15
C ASN A 6 -29.28 -30.04 14.60
N ARG A 7 -29.91 -29.14 13.84
CA ARG A 7 -29.74 -29.04 12.38
C ARG A 7 -28.47 -28.27 11.96
N ASN A 8 -27.91 -27.40 12.81
CA ASN A 8 -26.75 -26.57 12.42
C ASN A 8 -25.44 -27.37 12.31
N LYS A 9 -25.28 -28.48 13.06
CA LYS A 9 -24.08 -29.33 12.96
C LYS A 9 -23.98 -30.10 11.64
N ALA A 10 -25.11 -30.38 10.98
CA ALA A 10 -25.13 -31.05 9.68
C ALA A 10 -24.86 -30.09 8.52
N VAL A 11 -25.22 -28.80 8.67
CA VAL A 11 -24.94 -27.75 7.68
C VAL A 11 -23.45 -27.38 7.68
N VAL A 12 -22.82 -27.27 8.85
CA VAL A 12 -21.36 -27.03 8.99
C VAL A 12 -20.53 -28.14 8.34
N ALA A 13 -20.98 -29.40 8.43
CA ALA A 13 -20.30 -30.53 7.77
C ALA A 13 -20.53 -30.59 6.25
N LEU A 14 -21.64 -30.03 5.74
CA LEU A 14 -21.96 -30.01 4.31
C LEU A 14 -21.23 -28.88 3.57
N VAL A 15 -21.05 -27.71 4.21
CA VAL A 15 -20.32 -26.57 3.64
C VAL A 15 -18.83 -26.87 3.52
N ALA A 16 -18.24 -27.55 4.50
CA ALA A 16 -16.85 -28.00 4.43
C ALA A 16 -16.58 -29.05 3.33
N ALA A 17 -17.60 -29.82 2.93
CA ALA A 17 -17.48 -30.86 1.91
C ALA A 17 -17.68 -30.35 0.47
N MET A 18 -18.31 -29.18 0.26
CA MET A 18 -18.52 -28.61 -1.09
C MET A 18 -17.33 -27.83 -1.64
N LEU A 19 -16.33 -27.51 -0.82
CA LEU A 19 -15.11 -26.78 -1.21
C LEU A 19 -14.03 -27.66 -1.88
N ALA A 20 -14.28 -28.96 -2.09
CA ALA A 20 -13.27 -29.92 -2.56
C ALA A 20 -13.23 -30.17 -4.09
N VAL A 21 -13.72 -29.25 -4.93
CA VAL A 21 -13.70 -29.44 -6.39
C VAL A 21 -13.22 -28.19 -7.12
N PHE A 22 -11.92 -27.89 -7.08
CA PHE A 22 -11.17 -27.31 -8.20
C PHE A 22 -9.71 -27.78 -8.13
N ALA A 23 -9.19 -28.23 -9.28
CA ALA A 23 -7.93 -28.94 -9.39
C ALA A 23 -6.73 -27.98 -9.57
N SER A 24 -5.94 -27.89 -8.52
CA SER A 24 -4.49 -27.66 -8.50
C SER A 24 -3.98 -28.36 -7.22
N PRO A 25 -2.69 -28.71 -7.06
CA PRO A 25 -2.23 -29.40 -5.85
C PRO A 25 -2.26 -28.42 -4.67
N MET A 26 -3.45 -28.22 -4.11
CA MET A 26 -3.65 -27.42 -2.92
C MET A 26 -3.10 -28.22 -1.76
N PHE A 27 -2.09 -27.66 -1.09
CA PHE A 27 -2.00 -27.86 0.34
C PHE A 27 -3.36 -27.48 0.91
N VAL A 28 -4.09 -28.46 1.44
CA VAL A 28 -5.34 -28.22 2.17
C VAL A 28 -4.94 -27.51 3.46
N GLN A 29 -4.88 -26.18 3.44
CA GLN A 29 -4.77 -25.39 4.66
C GLN A 29 -6.09 -25.55 5.41
N ALA A 30 -6.01 -25.81 6.71
CA ALA A 30 -7.19 -25.99 7.55
C ALA A 30 -7.90 -24.64 7.70
N VAL A 31 -9.19 -24.59 7.37
CA VAL A 31 -10.05 -23.42 7.58
C VAL A 31 -10.11 -23.06 9.06
N THR A 32 -9.93 -21.79 9.41
CA THR A 32 -10.13 -21.29 10.77
C THR A 32 -11.61 -20.95 10.98
N LEU A 33 -12.31 -21.74 11.78
CA LEU A 33 -13.74 -21.51 12.06
C LEU A 33 -13.92 -20.42 13.12
N ILE A 34 -14.75 -19.43 12.81
CA ILE A 34 -15.14 -18.35 13.70
C ILE A 34 -16.64 -18.47 14.02
N TYR A 35 -16.97 -18.43 15.31
CA TYR A 35 -18.34 -18.48 15.82
C TYR A 35 -18.44 -17.87 17.22
N GLY A 36 -19.58 -17.27 17.55
CA GLY A 36 -19.82 -16.70 18.87
C GLY A 36 -19.02 -15.42 19.08
N THR A 37 -18.14 -15.37 20.08
CA THR A 37 -17.33 -14.17 20.36
C THR A 37 -15.93 -14.27 19.77
N THR A 38 -15.44 -13.21 19.13
CA THR A 38 -14.08 -13.13 18.59
C THR A 38 -13.36 -11.85 19.04
N SER A 39 -12.02 -11.90 19.12
CA SER A 39 -11.13 -10.78 19.45
C SER A 39 -9.68 -11.19 19.19
N GLY A 40 -8.75 -10.24 19.29
CA GLY A 40 -7.32 -10.48 19.06
C GLY A 40 -6.95 -10.26 17.59
N THR A 41 -5.91 -10.94 17.12
CA THR A 41 -5.36 -10.73 15.78
C THR A 41 -5.67 -11.92 14.87
N TRP A 42 -6.23 -11.64 13.70
CA TRP A 42 -6.30 -12.57 12.58
C TRP A 42 -5.11 -12.31 11.66
N THR A 43 -4.39 -13.38 11.31
CA THR A 43 -3.14 -13.35 10.54
C THR A 43 -3.28 -14.25 9.32
N PRO A 44 -2.55 -14.04 8.21
CA PRO A 44 -2.65 -14.89 7.02
C PRO A 44 -2.41 -16.39 7.27
N ALA A 45 -1.69 -16.76 8.32
CA ALA A 45 -1.50 -18.16 8.72
C ALA A 45 -2.82 -18.89 9.07
N GLY A 46 -3.86 -18.15 9.44
CA GLY A 46 -5.19 -18.69 9.73
C GLY A 46 -6.13 -18.74 8.53
N ASN A 47 -5.70 -18.31 7.34
CA ASN A 47 -6.57 -18.25 6.18
C ASN A 47 -7.07 -19.65 5.73
N PRO A 48 -8.31 -19.73 5.22
CA PRO A 48 -9.35 -18.70 5.32
C PRO A 48 -10.03 -18.73 6.70
N TYR A 49 -10.44 -17.56 7.19
CA TYR A 49 -11.30 -17.41 8.36
C TYR A 49 -12.77 -17.53 7.93
N LEU A 50 -13.44 -18.62 8.29
CA LEU A 50 -14.84 -18.86 7.96
C LEU A 50 -15.77 -18.44 9.11
N VAL A 51 -16.54 -17.38 8.89
CA VAL A 51 -17.57 -16.89 9.80
C VAL A 51 -18.92 -17.50 9.38
N SER A 52 -19.31 -18.60 10.04
CA SER A 52 -20.45 -19.42 9.58
C SER A 52 -21.78 -19.14 10.30
N ASP A 53 -21.77 -18.33 11.35
CA ASP A 53 -22.95 -17.95 12.15
C ASP A 53 -22.69 -16.55 12.75
N TYR A 54 -23.70 -15.98 13.40
CA TYR A 54 -23.58 -14.71 14.13
C TYR A 54 -22.30 -14.70 14.98
N THR A 55 -21.48 -13.69 14.72
CA THR A 55 -20.20 -13.49 15.40
C THR A 55 -20.13 -12.09 15.95
N GLU A 56 -19.62 -11.96 17.18
CA GLU A 56 -19.55 -10.70 17.89
C GLU A 56 -18.12 -10.39 18.34
N VAL A 57 -17.64 -9.18 18.05
CA VAL A 57 -16.52 -8.57 18.78
C VAL A 57 -17.10 -7.88 20.02
N PRO A 58 -16.87 -8.38 21.24
CA PRO A 58 -17.52 -7.85 22.44
C PRO A 58 -17.06 -6.44 22.78
N SER A 59 -17.91 -5.67 23.48
CA SER A 59 -17.56 -4.34 23.98
C SER A 59 -16.30 -4.39 24.86
N GLY A 60 -15.39 -3.43 24.67
CA GLY A 60 -14.09 -3.39 25.35
C GLY A 60 -13.04 -4.35 24.79
N SER A 61 -13.38 -5.15 23.76
CA SER A 61 -12.42 -5.97 23.00
C SER A 61 -12.11 -5.34 21.64
N SER A 62 -11.00 -5.78 21.03
CA SER A 62 -10.60 -5.35 19.70
C SER A 62 -10.31 -6.57 18.82
N LEU A 63 -10.67 -6.47 17.54
CA LEU A 63 -10.31 -7.41 16.49
C LEU A 63 -9.37 -6.68 15.51
N VAL A 64 -8.15 -7.19 15.36
CA VAL A 64 -7.18 -6.73 14.36
C VAL A 64 -7.13 -7.77 13.25
N ILE A 65 -7.19 -7.34 12.00
CA ILE A 65 -7.10 -8.20 10.82
C ILE A 65 -5.93 -7.70 9.97
N GLU A 66 -4.88 -8.51 9.89
CA GLU A 66 -3.64 -8.17 9.20
C GLU A 66 -3.77 -8.24 7.66
N PRO A 67 -2.86 -7.58 6.91
CA PRO A 67 -2.82 -7.65 5.46
C PRO A 67 -2.81 -9.09 4.91
N GLY A 68 -3.57 -9.31 3.84
CA GLY A 68 -3.69 -10.61 3.18
C GLY A 68 -4.60 -11.62 3.88
N VAL A 69 -5.32 -11.24 4.94
CA VAL A 69 -6.30 -12.14 5.57
C VAL A 69 -7.55 -12.31 4.68
N GLU A 70 -7.98 -13.55 4.54
CA GLU A 70 -9.20 -13.93 3.83
C GLU A 70 -10.32 -14.27 4.82
N VAL A 71 -11.41 -13.52 4.79
CA VAL A 71 -12.61 -13.68 5.62
C VAL A 71 -13.78 -14.13 4.75
N VAL A 72 -14.16 -15.40 4.89
CA VAL A 72 -15.31 -15.98 4.19
C VAL A 72 -16.53 -15.93 5.10
N MET A 73 -17.56 -15.22 4.66
CA MET A 73 -18.80 -15.00 5.40
C MET A 73 -19.91 -15.92 4.87
N GLY A 74 -20.59 -16.62 5.78
CA GLY A 74 -21.75 -17.44 5.44
C GLY A 74 -22.95 -16.61 4.95
N PRO A 75 -23.91 -17.23 4.24
CA PRO A 75 -25.14 -16.54 3.81
C PRO A 75 -25.90 -15.98 5.01
N ASP A 76 -26.40 -14.75 4.87
CA ASP A 76 -27.14 -14.03 5.91
C ASP A 76 -26.38 -13.84 7.25
N VAL A 77 -25.05 -14.04 7.27
CA VAL A 77 -24.23 -13.89 8.47
C VAL A 77 -23.91 -12.42 8.72
N GLU A 78 -24.04 -12.01 9.99
CA GLU A 78 -23.60 -10.71 10.50
C GLU A 78 -22.36 -10.88 11.40
N LEU A 79 -21.34 -10.06 11.13
CA LEU A 79 -20.24 -9.81 12.08
C LEU A 79 -20.56 -8.53 12.85
N ARG A 80 -20.98 -8.67 14.11
CA ARG A 80 -21.32 -7.55 14.97
C ARG A 80 -20.10 -7.06 15.74
N VAL A 81 -19.77 -5.79 15.61
CA VAL A 81 -18.65 -5.14 16.31
C VAL A 81 -19.20 -4.22 17.38
N ASN A 82 -19.36 -4.74 18.59
CA ASN A 82 -19.68 -3.96 19.81
C ASN A 82 -18.40 -3.43 20.49
N GLY A 83 -17.26 -4.06 20.23
CA GLY A 83 -15.88 -3.59 20.52
C GLY A 83 -15.33 -2.75 19.37
N THR A 84 -14.07 -2.92 18.97
CA THR A 84 -13.49 -2.25 17.80
C THR A 84 -12.97 -3.24 16.77
N ILE A 85 -12.90 -2.81 15.50
CA ILE A 85 -12.26 -3.56 14.42
C ILE A 85 -11.21 -2.70 13.70
N GLN A 86 -10.06 -3.30 13.43
CA GLN A 86 -8.93 -2.70 12.73
C GLN A 86 -8.56 -3.66 11.61
N ALA A 87 -9.19 -3.53 10.45
CA ALA A 87 -8.91 -4.32 9.26
C ALA A 87 -8.16 -3.44 8.27
N VAL A 88 -6.83 -3.51 8.31
CA VAL A 88 -5.97 -2.64 7.50
C VAL A 88 -5.04 -3.53 6.69
N GLY A 89 -5.35 -3.65 5.41
CA GLY A 89 -4.55 -4.36 4.43
C GLY A 89 -3.42 -3.50 3.87
N THR A 90 -2.90 -3.92 2.72
CA THR A 90 -1.99 -3.14 1.87
C THR A 90 -2.47 -3.26 0.43
N HIS A 91 -1.95 -2.47 -0.49
CA HIS A 91 -2.30 -2.60 -1.91
C HIS A 91 -1.97 -4.01 -2.45
N GLU A 92 -0.81 -4.55 -2.09
CA GLU A 92 -0.35 -5.87 -2.55
C GLU A 92 -1.08 -7.01 -1.85
N ASN A 93 -1.48 -6.81 -0.59
CA ASN A 93 -2.14 -7.82 0.24
C ASN A 93 -3.36 -7.19 0.93
N PRO A 94 -4.47 -6.98 0.21
CA PRO A 94 -5.69 -6.46 0.79
C PRO A 94 -6.29 -7.46 1.79
N VAL A 95 -7.14 -6.96 2.70
CA VAL A 95 -8.01 -7.85 3.49
C VAL A 95 -9.25 -8.16 2.66
N GLU A 96 -9.55 -9.45 2.51
CA GLU A 96 -10.65 -9.92 1.65
C GLU A 96 -11.87 -10.32 2.49
N PHE A 97 -12.99 -9.62 2.33
CA PHE A 97 -14.29 -10.03 2.87
C PHE A 97 -15.18 -10.53 1.73
N MET A 98 -15.48 -11.83 1.72
CA MET A 98 -16.21 -12.46 0.61
C MET A 98 -17.31 -13.40 1.09
N GLY A 99 -18.32 -13.61 0.25
CA GLY A 99 -19.30 -14.67 0.45
C GLY A 99 -18.71 -16.04 0.16
N VAL A 100 -19.42 -17.11 0.55
CA VAL A 100 -19.03 -18.49 0.19
C VAL A 100 -19.00 -18.70 -1.33
N ASN A 101 -19.78 -17.90 -2.07
CA ASN A 101 -19.75 -17.79 -3.52
C ASN A 101 -20.46 -16.50 -3.96
N PRO A 102 -20.32 -16.07 -5.24
CA PRO A 102 -20.88 -14.81 -5.74
C PRO A 102 -22.42 -14.68 -5.73
N THR A 103 -23.14 -15.72 -5.33
CA THR A 103 -24.62 -15.69 -5.22
C THR A 103 -25.11 -15.85 -3.79
N SER A 104 -24.19 -16.05 -2.85
CA SER A 104 -24.46 -16.32 -1.44
C SER A 104 -24.11 -15.10 -0.60
N TYR A 105 -25.02 -14.14 -0.57
CA TYR A 105 -24.78 -12.86 0.08
C TYR A 105 -24.74 -12.96 1.61
N TRP A 106 -23.68 -12.46 2.23
CA TRP A 106 -23.64 -12.24 3.67
C TRP A 106 -24.40 -10.97 4.06
N GLU A 107 -24.81 -10.87 5.32
CA GLU A 107 -25.72 -9.80 5.75
C GLU A 107 -25.00 -8.45 5.83
N ARG A 108 -24.00 -8.34 6.74
CA ARG A 108 -23.19 -7.13 6.97
C ARG A 108 -22.08 -7.30 7.99
N ILE A 109 -21.13 -6.36 7.97
CA ILE A 109 -20.31 -6.02 9.13
C ILE A 109 -21.00 -4.87 9.85
N TYR A 110 -21.41 -5.09 11.10
CA TYR A 110 -22.27 -4.19 11.85
C TYR A 110 -21.48 -3.49 12.97
N LEU A 111 -21.09 -2.23 12.75
CA LEU A 111 -20.40 -1.40 13.75
C LEU A 111 -21.43 -0.75 14.67
N TYR A 112 -21.38 -1.08 15.97
CA TYR A 112 -22.40 -0.66 16.91
C TYR A 112 -21.84 0.24 18.01
N GLN A 113 -22.20 1.52 17.96
CA GLN A 113 -22.06 2.49 19.04
C GLN A 113 -20.64 2.67 19.62
N ASN A 114 -19.58 2.52 18.82
CA ASN A 114 -18.19 2.59 19.29
C ASN A 114 -17.29 3.35 18.30
N ASN A 115 -16.12 3.81 18.76
CA ASN A 115 -15.13 4.54 17.95
C ASN A 115 -13.85 3.72 17.79
N GLY A 116 -13.01 4.10 16.83
CA GLY A 116 -11.76 3.41 16.53
C GLY A 116 -11.97 2.18 15.64
N ASN A 117 -12.95 2.26 14.73
CA ASN A 117 -13.10 1.27 13.67
C ASN A 117 -12.45 1.77 12.39
N GLU A 118 -11.71 0.88 11.75
CA GLU A 118 -10.92 1.21 10.59
C GLU A 118 -10.94 0.08 9.57
N PHE A 119 -11.17 0.45 8.31
CA PHE A 119 -11.06 -0.41 7.15
C PHE A 119 -10.16 0.28 6.13
N GLY A 120 -8.92 -0.21 6.02
CA GLY A 120 -7.94 0.24 5.03
C GLY A 120 -7.63 -0.89 4.06
N TYR A 121 -7.55 -0.64 2.75
CA TYR A 121 -7.16 -1.66 1.77
C TYR A 121 -7.95 -2.97 1.91
N CYS A 122 -9.27 -2.84 2.02
CA CYS A 122 -10.19 -3.97 2.14
C CYS A 122 -11.01 -4.14 0.86
N ASN A 123 -11.24 -5.38 0.47
CA ASN A 123 -12.11 -5.75 -0.63
C ASN A 123 -13.38 -6.39 -0.08
N PHE A 124 -14.53 -5.77 -0.34
CA PHE A 124 -15.83 -6.24 0.10
C PHE A 124 -16.62 -6.79 -1.08
N ASN A 125 -16.88 -8.09 -1.04
CA ASN A 125 -17.53 -8.84 -2.10
C ASN A 125 -18.73 -9.64 -1.58
N ASP A 126 -19.77 -9.76 -2.42
CA ASP A 126 -20.89 -10.67 -2.20
C ASP A 126 -21.67 -10.40 -0.91
N ALA A 127 -22.01 -9.13 -0.64
CA ALA A 127 -22.78 -8.74 0.54
C ALA A 127 -24.16 -8.21 0.18
N LYS A 128 -25.09 -8.24 1.13
CA LYS A 128 -26.26 -7.36 1.08
C LYS A 128 -25.84 -5.94 1.38
N THR A 129 -25.27 -5.74 2.57
CA THR A 129 -24.64 -4.49 2.97
C THR A 129 -23.19 -4.76 3.33
N GLY A 130 -22.24 -3.97 2.82
CA GLY A 130 -20.83 -4.13 3.18
C GLY A 130 -20.59 -3.77 4.66
N VAL A 131 -20.60 -2.46 4.94
CA VAL A 131 -20.41 -1.90 6.28
C VAL A 131 -21.67 -1.18 6.73
N TYR A 132 -22.21 -1.58 7.87
CA TYR A 132 -23.36 -0.95 8.52
C TYR A 132 -22.92 -0.25 9.79
N ILE A 133 -23.07 1.07 9.85
CA ILE A 133 -22.64 1.92 10.96
C ILE A 133 -23.87 2.39 11.71
N TYR A 134 -23.93 2.11 13.02
CA TYR A 134 -25.06 2.51 13.85
C TYR A 134 -24.62 3.16 15.14
N VAL A 135 -24.98 4.43 15.31
CA VAL A 135 -24.80 5.15 16.56
C VAL A 135 -26.14 5.63 17.09
N THR A 136 -26.35 5.40 18.37
CA THR A 136 -27.50 5.94 19.08
C THR A 136 -27.14 6.35 20.50
N SER A 137 -27.83 7.34 21.05
CA SER A 137 -27.61 7.84 22.41
C SER A 137 -28.76 8.75 22.85
N ASN A 138 -29.00 8.86 24.15
CA ASN A 138 -29.86 9.88 24.78
C ASN A 138 -29.03 11.07 25.31
N ARG A 139 -27.77 11.15 24.91
CA ARG A 139 -26.79 12.20 25.27
C ARG A 139 -25.94 12.52 24.04
N ALA A 140 -25.21 13.62 24.10
CA ALA A 140 -24.20 13.95 23.10
C ALA A 140 -23.26 12.76 22.84
N LYS A 141 -23.15 12.32 21.59
CA LYS A 141 -22.27 11.23 21.17
C LYS A 141 -21.89 11.40 19.71
N THR A 142 -20.62 11.20 19.40
CA THR A 142 -20.12 11.15 18.03
C THR A 142 -19.59 9.75 17.76
N MET A 143 -19.96 9.18 16.62
CA MET A 143 -19.32 7.97 16.11
C MET A 143 -18.43 8.30 14.92
N GLU A 144 -17.18 7.87 15.01
CA GLU A 144 -16.16 8.03 13.97
C GLU A 144 -15.78 6.67 13.39
N VAL A 145 -15.69 6.62 12.06
CA VAL A 145 -15.29 5.43 11.30
C VAL A 145 -14.46 5.88 10.11
N ASN A 146 -13.30 5.26 9.91
CA ASN A 146 -12.44 5.51 8.76
C ASN A 146 -12.53 4.32 7.80
N ILE A 147 -12.84 4.60 6.54
CA ILE A 147 -12.86 3.61 5.46
C ILE A 147 -12.08 4.22 4.31
N TYR A 148 -10.95 3.61 3.94
CA TYR A 148 -10.10 4.15 2.90
C TYR A 148 -9.46 3.07 2.04
N ASN A 149 -9.18 3.41 0.78
CA ASN A 149 -8.51 2.50 -0.16
C ASN A 149 -9.23 1.15 -0.33
N CYS A 150 -10.56 1.13 -0.15
CA CYS A 150 -11.36 -0.08 -0.18
C CYS A 150 -12.08 -0.25 -1.53
N SER A 151 -12.41 -1.49 -1.89
CA SER A 151 -13.28 -1.79 -3.03
C SER A 151 -14.58 -2.45 -2.57
N PHE A 152 -15.68 -2.11 -3.26
CA PHE A 152 -17.00 -2.68 -3.04
C PHE A 152 -17.59 -3.17 -4.36
N SER A 153 -17.78 -4.47 -4.47
CA SER A 153 -18.33 -5.13 -5.66
C SER A 153 -19.35 -6.20 -5.29
N ASN A 154 -20.29 -6.43 -6.21
CA ASN A 154 -21.38 -7.40 -6.01
C ASN A 154 -22.17 -7.19 -4.70
N ILE A 155 -22.49 -5.92 -4.40
CA ILE A 155 -23.27 -5.51 -3.23
C ILE A 155 -24.71 -5.19 -3.66
N ILE A 156 -25.69 -5.87 -3.07
CA ILE A 156 -27.08 -5.81 -3.58
C ILE A 156 -27.98 -4.78 -2.89
N ASP A 157 -27.57 -4.20 -1.76
CA ASP A 157 -28.30 -3.13 -1.08
C ASP A 157 -27.45 -1.85 -0.93
N HIS A 158 -26.44 -1.86 -0.05
CA HIS A 158 -25.59 -0.68 0.23
C HIS A 158 -24.14 -1.10 0.44
N ALA A 159 -23.16 -0.47 -0.20
CA ALA A 159 -21.76 -0.67 0.19
C ALA A 159 -21.54 -0.19 1.63
N ILE A 160 -21.95 1.04 1.93
CA ILE A 160 -21.85 1.64 3.26
C ILE A 160 -23.19 2.25 3.63
N TYR A 161 -23.73 1.85 4.77
CA TYR A 161 -24.94 2.45 5.34
C TYR A 161 -24.66 2.94 6.77
N GLY A 162 -24.81 4.23 7.00
CA GLY A 162 -24.64 4.85 8.31
C GLY A 162 -25.91 5.47 8.86
N LEU A 163 -26.18 5.26 10.15
CA LEU A 163 -27.34 5.83 10.84
C LEU A 163 -26.94 6.43 12.18
N ALA A 164 -27.15 7.74 12.29
CA ALA A 164 -27.15 8.49 13.54
C ALA A 164 -28.58 8.59 14.09
N TYR A 165 -28.82 7.99 15.26
CA TYR A 165 -30.14 7.96 15.89
C TYR A 165 -30.16 8.63 17.27
N GLY A 166 -30.62 9.88 17.32
CA GLY A 166 -30.82 10.63 18.57
C GLY A 166 -32.06 10.17 19.33
N THR A 167 -31.86 9.59 20.52
CA THR A 167 -32.95 9.21 21.43
C THR A 167 -33.26 10.33 22.43
N GLN A 168 -34.27 10.11 23.28
CA GLN A 168 -34.87 11.09 24.22
C GLN A 168 -33.84 11.92 25.02
N ASP A 169 -34.30 13.00 25.68
CA ASP A 169 -33.49 13.81 26.61
C ASP A 169 -32.35 14.66 25.98
N ASP A 170 -32.59 15.29 24.82
CA ASP A 170 -31.60 16.10 24.09
C ASP A 170 -30.38 15.28 23.61
N GLY A 171 -30.61 14.02 23.24
CA GLY A 171 -29.59 13.18 22.63
C GLY A 171 -29.16 13.74 21.28
N ARG A 172 -27.97 14.34 21.21
CA ARG A 172 -27.34 14.87 19.99
C ARG A 172 -26.31 13.88 19.47
N VAL A 173 -26.68 13.15 18.44
CA VAL A 173 -25.88 12.04 17.94
C VAL A 173 -25.31 12.38 16.58
N HIS A 174 -24.00 12.41 16.46
CA HIS A 174 -23.29 12.72 15.23
C HIS A 174 -22.67 11.45 14.65
N LEU A 175 -22.74 11.31 13.32
CA LEU A 175 -22.01 10.31 12.57
C LEU A 175 -21.00 11.02 11.67
N ASN A 176 -19.73 10.73 11.90
CA ASN A 176 -18.57 11.27 11.20
C ASN A 176 -17.83 10.11 10.55
N ALA A 177 -18.41 9.55 9.48
CA ALA A 177 -17.71 8.53 8.69
C ALA A 177 -16.85 9.22 7.63
N MET A 178 -15.57 8.86 7.56
CA MET A 178 -14.65 9.31 6.53
C MET A 178 -14.50 8.17 5.52
N VAL A 179 -14.99 8.37 4.29
CA VAL A 179 -14.88 7.41 3.20
C VAL A 179 -13.99 8.00 2.12
N LYS A 180 -12.77 7.46 1.98
CA LYS A 180 -11.73 8.06 1.15
C LYS A 180 -11.16 7.09 0.12
N ASN A 181 -10.93 7.54 -1.11
CA ASN A 181 -10.23 6.76 -2.14
C ASN A 181 -10.76 5.33 -2.30
N CYS A 182 -12.08 5.16 -2.23
CA CYS A 182 -12.73 3.87 -2.39
C CYS A 182 -13.35 3.73 -3.78
N VAL A 183 -13.46 2.48 -4.24
CA VAL A 183 -14.06 2.13 -5.53
C VAL A 183 -15.37 1.36 -5.31
N PHE A 184 -16.45 1.85 -5.91
CA PHE A 184 -17.78 1.26 -5.86
C PHE A 184 -18.24 0.93 -7.28
N GLN A 185 -18.31 -0.36 -7.62
CA GLN A 185 -18.55 -0.76 -9.01
C GLN A 185 -19.69 -1.77 -9.16
N GLY A 186 -20.64 -1.44 -10.03
CA GLY A 186 -21.70 -2.37 -10.43
C GLY A 186 -22.60 -2.82 -9.27
N ILE A 187 -22.76 -1.97 -8.26
CA ILE A 187 -23.56 -2.25 -7.06
C ILE A 187 -24.89 -1.50 -7.08
N ASN A 188 -25.72 -1.74 -6.06
CA ASN A 188 -26.96 -0.98 -5.89
C ASN A 188 -26.67 0.44 -5.39
N ASN A 189 -26.51 0.64 -4.08
CA ASN A 189 -26.16 1.94 -3.51
C ASN A 189 -24.72 1.95 -3.00
N GLY A 190 -24.02 3.07 -3.19
CA GLY A 190 -22.70 3.32 -2.62
C GLY A 190 -22.80 3.66 -1.14
N CYS A 191 -22.68 4.95 -0.82
CA CYS A 191 -22.67 5.45 0.55
C CYS A 191 -23.99 6.14 0.90
N THR A 192 -24.68 5.65 1.91
CA THR A 192 -25.88 6.31 2.47
C THR A 192 -25.64 6.67 3.93
N PHE A 193 -25.79 7.95 4.28
CA PHE A 193 -25.70 8.43 5.66
C PHE A 193 -27.00 9.10 6.10
N ARG A 194 -27.58 8.61 7.19
CA ARG A 194 -28.90 9.00 7.67
C ARG A 194 -28.86 9.60 9.07
N GLY A 195 -29.43 10.80 9.21
CA GLY A 195 -29.67 11.44 10.50
C GLY A 195 -31.13 11.31 10.90
N GLU A 196 -31.42 10.68 12.04
CA GLU A 196 -32.77 10.51 12.55
C GLU A 196 -32.83 10.72 14.05
N GLY A 197 -33.98 11.12 14.54
CA GLY A 197 -34.24 11.25 15.95
C GLY A 197 -35.66 10.86 16.33
N ARG A 198 -35.97 11.06 17.60
CA ARG A 198 -37.31 10.87 18.12
C ARG A 198 -37.63 11.92 19.17
N LYS A 199 -38.86 12.42 19.11
CA LYS A 199 -39.45 13.24 20.18
C LYS A 199 -40.41 12.42 21.03
N ASN A 200 -40.16 12.44 22.34
CA ASN A 200 -41.18 12.12 23.35
C ASN A 200 -41.49 13.39 24.16
N TYR A 201 -40.74 13.67 25.24
CA TYR A 201 -40.86 14.92 26.02
C TYR A 201 -39.86 15.98 25.53
N TYR A 202 -38.57 15.65 25.50
CA TYR A 202 -37.52 16.35 24.73
C TYR A 202 -37.19 15.55 23.47
N ALA A 203 -36.83 16.25 22.39
CA ALA A 203 -36.40 15.61 21.15
C ALA A 203 -34.93 15.20 21.25
N GLY A 204 -34.63 14.01 20.74
CA GLY A 204 -33.29 13.63 20.31
C GLY A 204 -33.13 13.87 18.82
N TYR A 205 -31.90 14.11 18.41
CA TYR A 205 -31.52 14.47 17.05
C TYR A 205 -30.32 13.66 16.58
N GLY A 206 -30.41 13.14 15.35
CA GLY A 206 -29.30 12.54 14.62
C GLY A 206 -28.75 13.52 13.60
N TYR A 207 -27.43 13.66 13.55
CA TYR A 207 -26.69 14.56 12.68
C TYR A 207 -25.76 13.74 11.77
N VAL A 208 -25.62 14.19 10.52
CA VAL A 208 -24.76 13.56 9.51
C VAL A 208 -23.67 14.55 9.12
N ASP A 209 -22.44 14.24 9.51
CA ASP A 209 -21.26 15.06 9.24
C ASP A 209 -20.18 14.21 8.53
N SER A 210 -20.61 13.17 7.80
CA SER A 210 -19.75 12.25 7.06
C SER A 210 -19.18 12.89 5.80
N GLU A 211 -17.97 12.47 5.45
CA GLU A 211 -17.25 12.90 4.24
C GLU A 211 -17.04 11.72 3.29
N ASN A 212 -17.31 11.96 2.01
CA ASN A 212 -16.92 11.10 0.90
C ASN A 212 -15.94 11.90 0.04
N SER A 213 -14.66 11.49 0.02
CA SER A 213 -13.64 12.17 -0.76
C SER A 213 -12.75 11.24 -1.59
N GLY A 214 -12.36 11.66 -2.79
CA GLY A 214 -11.47 10.87 -3.64
C GLY A 214 -12.07 9.57 -4.18
N ASN A 215 -13.38 9.34 -4.10
CA ASN A 215 -13.97 8.04 -4.42
C ASN A 215 -14.39 7.93 -5.88
N ILE A 216 -14.43 6.70 -6.38
CA ILE A 216 -14.95 6.37 -7.72
C ILE A 216 -16.23 5.55 -7.56
N PHE A 217 -17.34 6.05 -8.09
CA PHE A 217 -18.61 5.35 -8.16
C PHE A 217 -18.98 5.10 -9.63
N SER A 218 -19.07 3.84 -10.05
CA SER A 218 -19.30 3.48 -11.44
C SER A 218 -20.42 2.44 -11.61
N ASP A 219 -21.35 2.73 -12.52
CA ASP A 219 -22.41 1.82 -12.94
C ASP A 219 -23.35 1.38 -11.80
N LEU A 220 -23.67 2.31 -10.90
CA LEU A 220 -24.58 2.06 -9.78
C LEU A 220 -26.04 2.16 -10.21
N THR A 221 -26.82 1.15 -9.82
CA THR A 221 -28.29 1.12 -10.09
C THR A 221 -29.10 1.95 -9.10
N GLY A 222 -28.48 2.37 -7.99
CA GLY A 222 -29.03 3.23 -6.95
C GLY A 222 -28.33 4.59 -6.90
N SER A 223 -28.04 5.07 -5.68
CA SER A 223 -27.29 6.32 -5.48
C SER A 223 -25.82 6.06 -5.23
N ALA A 224 -24.93 6.88 -5.81
CA ALA A 224 -23.52 6.87 -5.44
C ALA A 224 -23.34 7.37 -3.99
N ILE A 225 -23.85 8.58 -3.71
CA ILE A 225 -23.84 9.18 -2.37
C ILE A 225 -25.25 9.64 -2.02
N SER A 226 -25.71 9.33 -0.82
CA SER A 226 -26.97 9.83 -0.29
C SER A 226 -26.82 10.33 1.14
N TYR A 227 -27.17 11.60 1.35
CA TYR A 227 -27.33 12.18 2.68
C TYR A 227 -28.82 12.33 2.95
N THR A 228 -29.34 11.49 3.84
CA THR A 228 -30.77 11.37 4.08
C THR A 228 -31.14 11.74 5.50
N SER A 229 -32.40 12.14 5.69
CA SER A 229 -32.93 12.53 6.99
C SER A 229 -34.21 11.78 7.33
N GLY A 230 -34.32 11.39 8.60
CA GLY A 230 -35.54 10.86 9.19
C GLY A 230 -36.31 11.93 9.96
N SER A 231 -37.33 11.49 10.70
CA SER A 231 -38.03 12.35 11.66
C SER A 231 -37.03 12.92 12.68
N TYR A 232 -37.18 14.20 13.06
CA TYR A 232 -36.29 14.86 14.02
C TYR A 232 -34.80 14.73 13.68
N SER A 233 -34.45 14.81 12.40
CA SER A 233 -33.06 15.01 12.01
C SER A 233 -32.54 16.33 12.59
N GLY A 234 -31.33 16.28 13.14
CA GLY A 234 -30.60 17.47 13.60
C GLY A 234 -29.95 18.23 12.45
N GLY A 235 -29.86 17.59 11.28
CA GLY A 235 -29.17 18.09 10.10
C GLY A 235 -27.73 17.63 10.02
N GLY A 236 -26.82 18.56 9.76
CA GLY A 236 -25.38 18.30 9.66
C GLY A 236 -24.79 18.91 8.40
N SER A 237 -23.48 18.82 8.29
CA SER A 237 -22.71 19.40 7.19
C SER A 237 -21.83 18.36 6.51
N PRO A 238 -22.43 17.38 5.82
CA PRO A 238 -21.67 16.35 5.14
C PRO A 238 -20.98 16.89 3.89
N LYS A 239 -19.95 16.18 3.44
CA LYS A 239 -19.10 16.63 2.34
C LYS A 239 -18.93 15.57 1.27
N SER A 240 -19.14 15.94 0.01
CA SER A 240 -18.79 15.16 -1.18
C SER A 240 -17.76 15.95 -1.97
N ILE A 241 -16.50 15.55 -1.86
CA ILE A 241 -15.37 16.31 -2.39
C ILE A 241 -14.57 15.42 -3.36
N ASN A 242 -14.21 15.90 -4.54
CA ASN A 242 -13.25 15.18 -5.38
C ASN A 242 -13.66 13.72 -5.65
N ASN A 243 -14.92 13.47 -6.01
CA ASN A 243 -15.35 12.13 -6.41
C ASN A 243 -15.53 12.06 -7.93
N VAL A 244 -15.28 10.91 -8.54
CA VAL A 244 -15.75 10.59 -9.89
C VAL A 244 -16.99 9.71 -9.79
N ILE A 245 -18.10 10.17 -10.36
CA ILE A 245 -19.39 9.47 -10.36
C ILE A 245 -19.83 9.28 -11.80
N ILE A 246 -19.87 8.04 -12.27
CA ILE A 246 -20.14 7.70 -13.67
C ILE A 246 -21.25 6.67 -13.81
N ASN A 247 -22.18 6.94 -14.74
CA ASN A 247 -23.28 6.06 -15.11
C ASN A 247 -24.15 5.60 -13.92
N CYS A 248 -24.28 6.44 -12.89
CA CYS A 248 -25.13 6.15 -11.74
C CYS A 248 -26.57 6.60 -11.99
N VAL A 249 -27.56 5.89 -11.45
CA VAL A 249 -28.96 6.36 -11.51
C VAL A 249 -29.11 7.69 -10.76
N ARG A 250 -28.57 7.77 -9.54
CA ARG A 250 -28.43 9.01 -8.78
C ARG A 250 -26.96 9.22 -8.42
N GLY A 251 -26.41 10.40 -8.70
CA GLY A 251 -25.08 10.76 -8.25
C GLY A 251 -25.07 11.08 -6.76
N ILE A 252 -25.34 12.35 -6.43
CA ILE A 252 -25.38 12.83 -5.04
C ILE A 252 -26.81 13.26 -4.70
N ASP A 253 -27.43 12.54 -3.76
CA ASP A 253 -28.81 12.79 -3.34
C ASP A 253 -28.88 13.35 -1.91
N ILE A 254 -29.28 14.61 -1.79
CA ILE A 254 -29.34 15.37 -0.54
C ILE A 254 -30.80 15.55 -0.11
N GLN A 255 -31.18 15.00 1.03
CA GLN A 255 -32.54 15.12 1.56
C GLN A 255 -32.62 16.18 2.65
N SER A 256 -33.85 16.61 2.97
CA SER A 256 -34.08 17.82 3.76
C SER A 256 -33.37 17.84 5.13
N ASN A 257 -32.84 19.00 5.50
CA ASN A 257 -32.17 19.34 6.76
C ASN A 257 -30.64 19.11 6.83
N VAL A 258 -29.97 18.56 5.82
CA VAL A 258 -28.50 18.57 5.76
C VAL A 258 -28.03 19.70 4.83
N ASP A 259 -26.96 20.39 5.22
CA ASP A 259 -26.31 21.43 4.42
C ASP A 259 -25.03 20.84 3.83
N ALA A 260 -25.15 20.19 2.67
CA ALA A 260 -24.06 19.42 2.10
C ALA A 260 -23.14 20.28 1.22
N ASP A 261 -21.84 20.09 1.37
CA ASP A 261 -20.84 20.64 0.44
C ASP A 261 -20.59 19.63 -0.69
N VAL A 262 -20.82 20.04 -1.93
CA VAL A 262 -20.60 19.22 -3.13
C VAL A 262 -19.60 19.94 -4.02
N LEU A 263 -18.33 19.59 -3.85
CA LEU A 263 -17.18 20.35 -4.37
C LEU A 263 -16.29 19.48 -5.23
N ASN A 264 -15.82 20.02 -6.35
CA ASN A 264 -14.77 19.40 -7.16
C ASN A 264 -15.09 17.98 -7.62
N ASN A 265 -16.36 17.60 -7.75
CA ASN A 265 -16.72 16.28 -8.23
C ASN A 265 -16.82 16.28 -9.76
N ILE A 266 -16.58 15.12 -10.37
CA ILE A 266 -16.89 14.85 -11.77
C ILE A 266 -18.10 13.92 -11.82
N LEU A 267 -19.22 14.37 -12.39
CA LEU A 267 -20.46 13.60 -12.53
C LEU A 267 -20.82 13.42 -14.00
N ILE A 268 -20.84 12.17 -14.45
CA ILE A 268 -20.98 11.81 -15.87
C ILE A 268 -22.07 10.77 -16.08
N GLY A 269 -22.89 10.95 -17.11
CA GLY A 269 -23.82 9.91 -17.56
C GLY A 269 -24.88 9.51 -16.53
N CYS A 270 -25.08 10.32 -15.48
CA CYS A 270 -26.04 10.05 -14.43
C CYS A 270 -27.46 10.35 -14.90
N SER A 271 -28.47 9.66 -14.36
CA SER A 271 -29.86 10.09 -14.61
C SER A 271 -30.14 11.40 -13.86
N ASN A 272 -29.82 11.45 -12.56
CA ASN A 272 -29.78 12.69 -11.80
C ASN A 272 -28.38 12.85 -11.22
N ALA A 273 -27.63 13.88 -11.63
CA ALA A 273 -26.28 14.10 -11.14
C ALA A 273 -26.28 14.57 -9.67
N VAL A 274 -26.89 15.72 -9.39
CA VAL A 274 -27.12 16.18 -8.00
C VAL A 274 -28.59 16.48 -7.80
N SER A 275 -29.17 15.91 -6.75
CA SER A 275 -30.56 16.17 -6.35
C SER A 275 -30.65 16.69 -4.93
N ARG A 276 -31.59 17.63 -4.72
CA ARG A 276 -31.98 18.06 -3.38
C ARG A 276 -33.48 18.03 -3.14
N VAL A 277 -33.84 17.80 -1.88
CA VAL A 277 -35.21 17.99 -1.37
C VAL A 277 -35.20 19.04 -0.25
N GLY A 278 -35.88 20.16 -0.46
CA GLY A 278 -36.05 21.21 0.54
C GLY A 278 -35.30 22.50 0.19
N THR A 279 -34.93 23.27 1.21
CA THR A 279 -34.27 24.59 1.08
C THR A 279 -32.95 24.65 1.84
N SER A 280 -32.24 23.52 1.93
CA SER A 280 -30.88 23.43 2.48
C SER A 280 -29.93 24.39 1.75
N SER A 281 -28.94 24.88 2.48
CA SER A 281 -27.93 25.82 2.00
C SER A 281 -26.74 25.09 1.34
N ASP A 282 -27.05 24.11 0.49
CA ASP A 282 -26.05 23.26 -0.15
C ASP A 282 -25.16 24.05 -1.11
N ASP A 283 -23.84 23.87 -0.98
CA ASP A 283 -22.84 24.50 -1.85
C ASP A 283 -22.43 23.51 -2.94
N VAL A 284 -23.12 23.56 -4.08
CA VAL A 284 -22.78 22.76 -5.28
C VAL A 284 -22.00 23.64 -6.24
N LYS A 285 -20.68 23.66 -6.07
CA LYS A 285 -19.78 24.55 -6.80
C LYS A 285 -18.55 23.80 -7.29
N ARG A 286 -17.95 24.32 -8.37
CA ARG A 286 -16.72 23.78 -8.95
C ARG A 286 -16.78 22.29 -9.25
N ASN A 287 -17.91 21.79 -9.75
CA ASN A 287 -18.03 20.41 -10.22
C ASN A 287 -18.03 20.38 -11.75
N CYS A 288 -17.64 19.25 -12.32
CA CYS A 288 -17.79 18.96 -13.74
C CYS A 288 -19.02 18.08 -13.98
N PHE A 289 -19.94 18.55 -14.82
CA PHE A 289 -21.14 17.83 -15.22
C PHE A 289 -21.08 17.51 -16.70
N PHE A 290 -21.19 16.23 -17.07
CA PHE A 290 -21.12 15.84 -18.48
C PHE A 290 -22.07 14.71 -18.86
N ASN A 291 -22.86 14.92 -19.93
CA ASN A 291 -23.78 13.91 -20.46
C ASN A 291 -24.76 13.29 -19.44
N ASN A 292 -25.09 14.01 -18.35
CA ASN A 292 -26.17 13.59 -17.46
C ASN A 292 -27.53 13.89 -18.11
N ILE A 293 -28.58 13.18 -17.68
CA ILE A 293 -29.95 13.50 -18.10
C ILE A 293 -30.40 14.80 -17.43
N ASP A 294 -30.26 14.87 -16.09
CA ASP A 294 -30.51 16.05 -15.29
C ASP A 294 -29.31 16.36 -14.38
N ASP A 295 -28.63 17.49 -14.59
CA ASP A 295 -27.49 17.90 -13.74
C ASP A 295 -27.96 18.30 -12.33
N PHE A 296 -29.07 19.06 -12.27
CA PHE A 296 -29.57 19.63 -11.02
C PHE A 296 -31.07 19.39 -10.85
N VAL A 297 -31.44 18.53 -9.89
CA VAL A 297 -32.84 18.28 -9.53
C VAL A 297 -33.17 18.97 -8.21
N GLY A 298 -34.20 19.82 -8.19
CA GLY A 298 -34.62 20.56 -6.99
C GLY A 298 -33.82 21.84 -6.70
N TYR A 299 -32.90 22.22 -7.59
CA TYR A 299 -32.17 23.50 -7.52
C TYR A 299 -32.85 24.59 -8.35
N ALA A 300 -32.63 25.85 -7.95
CA ALA A 300 -33.11 27.00 -8.71
C ALA A 300 -32.13 27.30 -9.85
N ASN A 301 -32.63 27.68 -11.03
CA ASN A 301 -31.79 28.15 -12.12
C ASN A 301 -32.25 29.58 -12.48
N PRO A 302 -31.44 30.64 -12.25
CA PRO A 302 -30.06 30.66 -11.71
C PRO A 302 -29.96 30.44 -10.17
N PRO A 303 -28.75 30.19 -9.61
CA PRO A 303 -27.42 30.23 -10.22
C PRO A 303 -26.94 28.94 -10.90
N TYR A 304 -27.56 27.80 -10.63
CA TYR A 304 -27.09 26.48 -11.07
C TYR A 304 -27.39 26.24 -12.56
N GLY A 305 -26.38 25.78 -13.32
CA GLY A 305 -26.57 25.33 -14.71
C GLY A 305 -26.67 26.43 -15.76
N ASN A 306 -26.57 27.71 -15.38
CA ASN A 306 -26.58 28.81 -16.33
C ASN A 306 -25.15 29.24 -16.70
N VAL A 307 -24.67 28.83 -17.87
CA VAL A 307 -23.30 29.09 -18.34
C VAL A 307 -23.15 30.55 -18.77
N ILE A 308 -22.69 31.40 -17.84
CA ILE A 308 -22.56 32.86 -18.04
C ILE A 308 -21.24 33.43 -17.48
N TRP A 309 -20.33 32.57 -17.04
CA TRP A 309 -19.07 32.93 -16.42
C TRP A 309 -17.91 32.15 -17.07
N SER A 310 -16.69 32.45 -16.64
CA SER A 310 -15.49 31.68 -16.97
C SER A 310 -14.75 31.33 -15.70
N ASN A 311 -14.29 30.09 -15.57
CA ASN A 311 -13.52 29.65 -14.41
C ASN A 311 -12.07 30.19 -14.47
N ASP A 312 -11.25 29.77 -13.51
CA ASP A 312 -9.87 30.22 -13.36
C ASP A 312 -8.98 29.83 -14.58
N ASN A 313 -9.36 28.76 -15.30
CA ASN A 313 -8.72 28.31 -16.55
C ASN A 313 -9.25 29.00 -17.81
N GLY A 314 -10.31 29.81 -17.68
CA GLY A 314 -11.01 30.46 -18.79
C GLY A 314 -12.11 29.61 -19.44
N ASP A 315 -12.39 28.42 -18.91
CA ASP A 315 -13.44 27.53 -19.41
C ASP A 315 -14.83 28.07 -19.06
N PRO A 316 -15.84 27.90 -19.95
CA PRO A 316 -17.21 28.32 -19.67
C PRO A 316 -17.81 27.59 -18.45
N CYS A 317 -18.34 28.35 -17.49
CA CYS A 317 -18.93 27.81 -16.28
C CYS A 317 -20.19 28.57 -15.85
N ASP A 318 -20.92 28.04 -14.87
CA ASP A 318 -21.98 28.79 -14.18
C ASP A 318 -21.43 29.75 -13.11
N LEU A 319 -22.31 30.48 -12.41
CA LEU A 319 -21.91 31.44 -11.36
C LEU A 319 -21.26 30.77 -10.13
N LEU A 320 -21.35 29.45 -10.02
CA LEU A 320 -20.77 28.63 -8.97
C LEU A 320 -19.55 27.88 -9.50
N TYR A 321 -19.00 28.29 -10.65
CA TYR A 321 -17.82 27.68 -11.26
C TYR A 321 -17.99 26.20 -11.64
N ASN A 322 -19.23 25.69 -11.72
CA ASN A 322 -19.46 24.37 -12.27
C ASN A 322 -19.24 24.42 -13.80
N ILE A 323 -18.48 23.47 -14.33
CA ILE A 323 -18.21 23.31 -15.76
C ILE A 323 -19.11 22.22 -16.35
N PHE A 324 -19.39 22.34 -17.66
CA PHE A 324 -20.31 21.45 -18.38
C PHE A 324 -19.63 20.85 -19.62
N MET A 325 -18.39 20.38 -19.42
CA MET A 325 -17.48 19.95 -20.49
C MET A 325 -17.11 18.47 -20.30
N ASP A 326 -16.64 17.83 -21.37
CA ASP A 326 -16.07 16.48 -21.27
C ASP A 326 -14.87 16.54 -20.32
N PRO A 327 -14.81 15.74 -19.25
CA PRO A 327 -13.65 15.72 -18.37
C PRO A 327 -12.40 15.11 -19.03
N GLU A 328 -12.51 14.48 -20.21
CA GLU A 328 -11.37 13.94 -20.97
C GLU A 328 -10.45 13.02 -20.14
N PHE A 329 -10.96 11.83 -19.77
CA PHE A 329 -10.14 10.81 -19.13
C PHE A 329 -9.20 10.08 -20.10
N ASP A 330 -8.06 9.63 -19.58
CA ASP A 330 -7.15 8.75 -20.30
C ASP A 330 -7.81 7.38 -20.59
N PRO A 331 -7.66 6.82 -21.81
CA PRO A 331 -8.39 5.63 -22.22
C PRO A 331 -8.20 4.43 -21.28
N GLY A 332 -9.32 3.92 -20.73
CA GLY A 332 -9.32 2.75 -19.86
C GLY A 332 -9.00 3.03 -18.39
N SER A 333 -8.87 4.31 -18.02
CA SER A 333 -8.69 4.76 -16.65
C SER A 333 -9.73 5.84 -16.30
N PHE A 334 -9.69 6.30 -15.05
CA PHE A 334 -10.41 7.51 -14.61
C PHE A 334 -9.44 8.68 -14.37
N GLU A 335 -8.18 8.54 -14.79
CA GLU A 335 -7.16 9.59 -14.69
C GLU A 335 -7.45 10.67 -15.75
N LEU A 336 -7.26 11.93 -15.39
CA LEU A 336 -7.45 13.06 -16.30
C LEU A 336 -6.35 13.06 -17.37
N SER A 337 -6.73 13.21 -18.63
CA SER A 337 -5.75 13.44 -19.69
C SER A 337 -5.16 14.84 -19.57
N ALA A 338 -3.97 15.05 -20.15
CA ALA A 338 -3.26 16.33 -20.06
C ALA A 338 -3.99 17.55 -20.67
N SER A 339 -5.08 17.35 -21.41
CA SER A 339 -5.93 18.43 -21.95
C SER A 339 -7.25 18.63 -21.20
N SER A 340 -7.47 17.87 -20.12
CA SER A 340 -8.70 17.90 -19.38
C SER A 340 -9.06 19.29 -18.86
N PRO A 341 -10.32 19.74 -19.01
CA PRO A 341 -10.79 20.99 -18.40
C PRO A 341 -10.99 20.87 -16.88
N CYS A 342 -10.82 19.67 -16.31
CA CYS A 342 -10.92 19.43 -14.86
C CYS A 342 -9.61 19.67 -14.12
N ILE A 343 -8.48 19.76 -14.84
CA ILE A 343 -7.17 20.11 -14.26
C ILE A 343 -7.19 21.57 -13.82
N ASP A 344 -6.73 21.88 -12.61
CA ASP A 344 -6.67 23.22 -12.00
C ASP A 344 -8.02 23.97 -11.92
N ALA A 345 -9.14 23.25 -12.06
CA ALA A 345 -10.47 23.86 -12.17
C ALA A 345 -11.27 23.84 -10.85
N GLY A 346 -10.78 23.11 -9.85
CA GLY A 346 -11.41 22.91 -8.55
C GLY A 346 -11.29 24.11 -7.61
N ASP A 347 -11.75 23.92 -6.37
CA ASP A 347 -11.67 24.91 -5.30
C ASP A 347 -10.22 25.05 -4.80
N PRO A 348 -9.60 26.24 -4.89
CA PRO A 348 -8.21 26.44 -4.47
C PRO A 348 -8.00 26.37 -2.95
N SER A 349 -9.09 26.34 -2.15
CA SER A 349 -8.99 26.14 -0.70
C SER A 349 -8.93 24.68 -0.28
N ILE A 350 -9.24 23.76 -1.21
CA ILE A 350 -9.00 22.33 -1.06
C ILE A 350 -7.57 22.08 -1.53
N ILE A 351 -6.81 21.27 -0.79
CA ILE A 351 -5.42 20.95 -1.13
C ILE A 351 -5.42 19.62 -1.89
N ASP A 352 -4.79 19.62 -3.06
CA ASP A 352 -4.36 18.42 -3.75
C ASP A 352 -2.92 18.11 -3.35
N TYR A 353 -2.70 17.01 -2.63
CA TYR A 353 -1.36 16.67 -2.13
C TYR A 353 -0.52 15.92 -3.18
N TYR A 354 -1.13 15.47 -4.29
CA TYR A 354 -0.48 14.70 -5.34
C TYR A 354 -1.08 15.05 -6.70
N ASP A 355 -0.69 16.22 -7.23
CA ASP A 355 -0.65 16.46 -8.67
C ASP A 355 0.77 16.13 -9.18
N PRO A 356 1.06 14.87 -9.59
CA PRO A 356 2.33 14.53 -10.21
C PRO A 356 2.42 15.00 -11.67
N ILE A 357 1.38 15.62 -12.25
CA ILE A 357 1.30 15.80 -13.71
C ILE A 357 1.41 17.26 -14.16
N LEU A 358 0.82 18.29 -13.53
CA LEU A 358 0.74 19.60 -14.20
C LEU A 358 0.83 20.91 -13.38
N GLY A 359 1.26 20.95 -12.12
CA GLY A 359 1.95 22.10 -11.53
C GLY A 359 1.15 23.41 -11.37
N GLY A 360 -0.11 23.34 -10.94
CA GLY A 360 -0.85 24.50 -10.44
C GLY A 360 -0.90 24.60 -8.90
N GLU A 361 -1.32 25.76 -8.37
CA GLU A 361 -1.65 25.93 -6.93
C GLU A 361 -3.15 25.66 -6.65
N THR A 362 -3.94 25.26 -7.66
CA THR A 362 -5.39 25.04 -7.56
C THR A 362 -5.68 23.54 -7.60
N SER A 363 -6.64 23.05 -6.81
CA SER A 363 -7.05 21.63 -6.87
C SER A 363 -7.65 21.26 -8.23
N ASP A 364 -7.41 20.03 -8.67
CA ASP A 364 -8.16 19.40 -9.76
C ASP A 364 -9.59 19.04 -9.32
N MET A 365 -10.45 18.71 -10.29
CA MET A 365 -11.73 18.06 -10.02
C MET A 365 -11.64 16.54 -10.18
N GLY A 366 -12.42 15.82 -9.39
CA GLY A 366 -12.61 14.37 -9.47
C GLY A 366 -11.78 13.60 -8.44
N ALA A 367 -11.90 12.26 -8.46
CA ALA A 367 -11.15 11.36 -7.58
C ALA A 367 -9.64 11.57 -7.62
N PHE A 368 -9.14 12.16 -8.72
CA PHE A 368 -7.74 12.45 -8.93
C PHE A 368 -7.31 13.86 -8.49
N GLY A 369 -8.18 14.64 -7.83
CA GLY A 369 -7.92 16.04 -7.44
C GLY A 369 -8.07 16.40 -5.95
N GLY A 370 -8.01 15.42 -5.03
CA GLY A 370 -8.22 15.62 -3.58
C GLY A 370 -7.00 15.42 -2.69
N GLU A 371 -7.18 15.44 -1.36
CA GLU A 371 -6.06 15.32 -0.42
C GLU A 371 -5.28 13.99 -0.53
N GLU A 372 -5.76 12.98 -1.25
CA GLU A 372 -5.02 11.73 -1.58
C GLU A 372 -5.58 11.06 -2.86
N PRO A 373 -5.29 11.59 -4.06
CA PRO A 373 -5.68 11.03 -5.34
C PRO A 373 -4.52 10.22 -5.94
N GLY A 374 -4.23 9.06 -5.37
CA GLY A 374 -3.08 8.26 -5.79
C GLY A 374 -3.45 6.79 -5.89
N ALA A 375 -3.49 6.27 -7.11
CA ALA A 375 -3.64 4.86 -7.39
C ALA A 375 -2.63 4.01 -6.59
N GLY A 376 -3.14 3.19 -5.66
CA GLY A 376 -2.56 1.87 -5.36
C GLY A 376 -1.14 1.78 -4.82
N VAL A 377 -0.53 2.78 -4.19
CA VAL A 377 0.66 2.55 -3.35
C VAL A 377 0.52 3.36 -2.07
N GLU A 378 0.60 2.70 -0.91
CA GLU A 378 0.52 3.38 0.40
C GLU A 378 1.61 4.47 0.52
N PRO A 379 1.25 5.67 0.99
CA PRO A 379 2.10 6.59 1.77
C PRO A 379 2.96 5.93 2.84
N SER A 380 4.07 5.30 2.46
CA SER A 380 4.98 4.64 3.41
C SER A 380 6.33 5.36 3.44
N PRO A 381 6.89 5.71 4.63
CA PRO A 381 8.23 6.27 4.72
C PRO A 381 9.27 5.27 4.18
N PRO A 382 10.41 5.73 3.66
CA PRO A 382 11.44 4.86 3.13
C PRO A 382 11.96 3.88 4.18
N VAL A 383 12.00 2.60 3.84
CA VAL A 383 12.62 1.54 4.66
C VAL A 383 13.65 0.81 3.80
N ILE A 384 14.91 0.84 4.22
CA ILE A 384 15.99 0.13 3.54
C ILE A 384 15.97 -1.34 3.97
N VAL A 385 15.65 -2.23 3.03
CA VAL A 385 15.54 -3.69 3.23
C VAL A 385 16.81 -4.44 2.85
N ALA A 386 17.67 -3.87 2.00
CA ALA A 386 19.02 -4.37 1.74
C ALA A 386 20.06 -3.24 1.78
N GLN A 387 21.12 -3.47 2.55
CA GLN A 387 22.19 -2.51 2.80
C GLN A 387 23.34 -2.68 1.79
N PRO A 388 24.05 -1.59 1.43
CA PRO A 388 25.20 -1.69 0.54
C PRO A 388 26.35 -2.42 1.23
N GLN A 389 27.08 -3.25 0.48
CA GLN A 389 28.13 -4.10 1.03
C GLN A 389 29.52 -3.49 0.84
N SER A 390 30.38 -3.60 1.85
CA SER A 390 31.79 -3.18 1.75
C SER A 390 32.57 -4.11 0.80
N THR A 391 33.54 -3.58 0.07
CA THR A 391 34.31 -4.37 -0.91
C THR A 391 35.79 -3.95 -0.98
N THR A 392 36.62 -4.86 -1.49
CA THR A 392 38.04 -4.61 -1.81
C THR A 392 38.30 -4.98 -3.25
N VAL A 393 38.85 -4.04 -4.02
CA VAL A 393 39.15 -4.21 -5.44
C VAL A 393 40.57 -3.76 -5.77
N PHE A 394 41.08 -4.26 -6.90
CA PHE A 394 42.35 -3.78 -7.43
C PHE A 394 42.16 -2.45 -8.16
N LEU A 395 43.24 -1.66 -8.22
CA LEU A 395 43.31 -0.43 -8.98
C LEU A 395 42.81 -0.63 -10.43
N GLY A 396 41.89 0.22 -10.87
CA GLY A 396 41.31 0.23 -12.22
C GLY A 396 40.20 -0.78 -12.48
N GLN A 397 39.68 -1.46 -11.44
CA GLN A 397 38.46 -2.27 -11.56
C GLN A 397 37.20 -1.43 -11.37
N ASP A 398 36.07 -1.94 -11.87
CA ASP A 398 34.77 -1.32 -11.66
C ASP A 398 34.12 -1.87 -10.36
N VAL A 399 33.33 -1.03 -9.68
CA VAL A 399 32.63 -1.35 -8.44
C VAL A 399 31.17 -0.94 -8.53
N THR A 400 30.28 -1.77 -7.99
CA THR A 400 28.86 -1.45 -7.82
C THR A 400 28.46 -1.49 -6.35
N PHE A 401 27.83 -0.43 -5.87
CA PHE A 401 27.09 -0.40 -4.61
C PHE A 401 25.59 -0.34 -4.91
N ALA A 402 24.78 -1.05 -4.13
CA ALA A 402 23.33 -1.06 -4.30
C ALA A 402 22.62 -1.00 -2.95
N VAL A 403 21.48 -0.32 -2.92
CA VAL A 403 20.51 -0.34 -1.84
C VAL A 403 19.18 -0.86 -2.36
N GLU A 404 18.50 -1.67 -1.56
CA GLU A 404 17.11 -2.05 -1.82
C GLU A 404 16.26 -1.41 -0.74
N ALA A 405 15.25 -0.66 -1.15
CA ALA A 405 14.36 0.04 -0.24
C ALA A 405 12.92 -0.09 -0.74
N VAL A 406 12.01 -0.12 0.23
CA VAL A 406 10.56 -0.07 0.01
C VAL A 406 10.04 1.24 0.60
N GLY A 407 8.96 1.77 0.04
CA GLY A 407 8.39 3.05 0.44
C GLY A 407 7.75 3.76 -0.74
N TYR A 408 6.90 4.75 -0.45
CA TYR A 408 6.22 5.56 -1.45
C TYR A 408 7.21 6.48 -2.17
N GLU A 409 7.18 6.54 -3.52
CA GLU A 409 8.00 7.43 -4.37
C GLU A 409 9.42 7.73 -3.83
N LEU A 410 10.31 6.74 -3.94
CA LEU A 410 11.64 6.83 -3.36
C LEU A 410 12.60 7.64 -4.23
N TYR A 411 13.27 8.61 -3.61
CA TYR A 411 14.40 9.35 -4.14
C TYR A 411 15.69 8.87 -3.48
N TYR A 412 16.75 8.68 -4.27
CA TYR A 412 18.04 8.22 -3.80
C TYR A 412 19.08 9.33 -3.95
N LYS A 413 20.04 9.38 -3.03
CA LYS A 413 21.24 10.19 -3.17
C LYS A 413 22.44 9.52 -2.54
N TRP A 414 23.47 9.28 -3.34
CA TRP A 414 24.71 8.69 -2.84
C TRP A 414 25.69 9.74 -2.31
N PHE A 415 26.40 9.35 -1.26
CA PHE A 415 27.45 10.12 -0.63
C PHE A 415 28.71 9.26 -0.51
N GLY A 416 29.86 9.85 -0.83
CA GLY A 416 31.16 9.19 -0.77
C GLY A 416 32.21 9.96 -1.56
N PRO A 417 33.48 9.51 -1.59
CA PRO A 417 34.58 10.21 -2.25
C PRO A 417 34.34 10.57 -3.73
N ARG A 418 33.67 9.70 -4.48
CA ARG A 418 33.37 9.87 -5.92
C ARG A 418 31.89 10.04 -6.25
N ALA A 419 31.01 10.01 -5.25
CA ALA A 419 29.58 10.23 -5.47
C ALA A 419 29.31 11.71 -5.74
N THR A 420 28.39 11.98 -6.67
CA THR A 420 27.99 13.31 -7.13
C THR A 420 26.49 13.53 -6.92
N ASP A 421 26.03 14.77 -7.08
CA ASP A 421 24.60 15.08 -6.99
C ASP A 421 23.76 14.43 -8.10
N ALA A 422 24.37 13.90 -9.16
CA ALA A 422 23.69 13.19 -10.24
C ALA A 422 23.44 11.71 -9.94
N ASP A 423 24.01 11.17 -8.86
CA ASP A 423 23.88 9.75 -8.49
C ASP A 423 22.58 9.51 -7.71
N THR A 424 21.46 9.53 -8.45
CA THR A 424 20.09 9.51 -7.91
C THR A 424 19.37 8.16 -8.05
N ASN A 425 20.09 7.09 -8.38
CA ASN A 425 19.53 5.75 -8.53
C ASN A 425 19.81 4.88 -7.29
N SER A 426 19.06 3.78 -7.13
CA SER A 426 19.28 2.77 -6.09
C SER A 426 20.62 2.03 -6.22
N VAL A 427 21.32 2.21 -7.33
CA VAL A 427 22.62 1.63 -7.65
C VAL A 427 23.61 2.72 -8.00
N LEU A 428 24.80 2.68 -7.39
CA LEU A 428 25.97 3.49 -7.71
C LEU A 428 27.03 2.63 -8.40
N ASN A 429 27.42 3.01 -9.61
CA ASN A 429 28.51 2.38 -10.35
C ASN A 429 29.73 3.30 -10.38
N LEU A 430 30.90 2.74 -10.05
CA LEU A 430 32.18 3.43 -10.09
C LEU A 430 33.10 2.67 -11.03
N ASP A 431 33.34 3.23 -12.22
CA ASP A 431 34.22 2.62 -13.21
C ASP A 431 35.67 3.06 -13.01
N ASP A 432 36.65 2.20 -13.32
CA ASP A 432 38.09 2.52 -13.25
C ASP A 432 38.48 3.15 -11.89
N VAL A 433 38.27 2.41 -10.79
CA VAL A 433 38.44 2.96 -9.44
C VAL A 433 39.91 3.22 -9.07
N GLY A 434 40.15 4.42 -8.55
CA GLY A 434 41.46 4.88 -8.09
C GLY A 434 41.59 4.87 -6.56
N PHE A 435 42.81 5.06 -6.05
CA PHE A 435 43.03 5.18 -4.59
C PHE A 435 42.27 6.34 -3.93
N VAL A 436 42.03 7.41 -4.67
CA VAL A 436 41.26 8.57 -4.19
C VAL A 436 39.77 8.26 -4.02
N ASP A 437 39.29 7.19 -4.63
CA ASP A 437 37.91 6.72 -4.53
C ASP A 437 37.70 5.85 -3.27
N ALA A 438 38.78 5.41 -2.63
CA ALA A 438 38.69 4.61 -1.42
C ALA A 438 38.08 5.41 -0.25
N GLY A 439 37.10 4.82 0.43
CA GLY A 439 36.39 5.49 1.52
C GLY A 439 35.04 4.85 1.84
N ASN A 440 34.27 5.52 2.69
CA ASN A 440 32.92 5.07 3.03
C ASN A 440 31.91 5.70 2.07
N TYR A 441 31.02 4.87 1.55
CA TYR A 441 29.87 5.24 0.75
C TYR A 441 28.58 4.93 1.53
N TYR A 442 27.57 5.77 1.38
CA TYR A 442 26.21 5.49 1.86
C TYR A 442 25.18 6.16 0.95
N CYS A 443 23.95 5.66 0.99
CA CYS A 443 22.83 6.23 0.27
C CYS A 443 21.83 6.81 1.27
N ALA A 444 21.38 8.04 1.03
CA ALA A 444 20.16 8.55 1.66
C ALA A 444 18.98 8.19 0.75
N VAL A 445 17.98 7.51 1.32
CA VAL A 445 16.72 7.22 0.66
C VAL A 445 15.66 8.09 1.30
N SER A 446 14.96 8.89 0.50
CA SER A 446 14.00 9.87 0.97
C SER A 446 12.70 9.79 0.20
N ASN A 447 11.61 10.16 0.86
CA ASN A 447 10.38 10.60 0.21
C ASN A 447 9.79 11.77 0.99
N VAL A 448 8.52 12.11 0.72
CA VAL A 448 7.84 13.23 1.39
C VAL A 448 7.60 13.00 2.89
N TYR A 449 7.75 11.77 3.38
CA TYR A 449 7.44 11.38 4.77
C TYR A 449 8.69 11.32 5.65
N ASP A 450 9.79 10.76 5.15
CA ASP A 450 11.02 10.61 5.93
C ASP A 450 12.27 10.52 5.04
N VAL A 451 13.44 10.61 5.68
CA VAL A 451 14.76 10.37 5.09
C VAL A 451 15.51 9.35 5.93
N VAL A 452 15.84 8.20 5.34
CA VAL A 452 16.60 7.13 5.98
C VAL A 452 17.96 6.96 5.30
N ASN A 453 19.02 6.94 6.11
CA ASN A 453 20.38 6.69 5.63
C ASN A 453 20.71 5.19 5.71
N SER A 454 21.38 4.68 4.67
CA SER A 454 21.95 3.33 4.68
C SER A 454 23.12 3.23 5.68
N SER A 455 23.52 2.00 5.99
CA SER A 455 24.81 1.74 6.63
C SER A 455 25.97 2.13 5.70
N LEU A 456 27.16 2.34 6.28
CA LEU A 456 28.36 2.67 5.53
C LEU A 456 28.93 1.42 4.84
N ALA A 457 29.11 1.49 3.52
CA ALA A 457 29.87 0.53 2.73
C ALA A 457 31.30 1.07 2.50
N ASN A 458 32.32 0.36 2.98
CA ASN A 458 33.72 0.76 2.81
C ASN A 458 34.28 0.20 1.49
N LEU A 459 34.75 1.08 0.61
CA LEU A 459 35.56 0.75 -0.57
C LEU A 459 37.04 0.75 -0.19
N ARG A 460 37.71 -0.39 -0.36
CA ARG A 460 39.17 -0.48 -0.30
C ARG A 460 39.73 -0.70 -1.69
N VAL A 461 40.70 0.13 -2.07
CA VAL A 461 41.45 -0.03 -3.33
C VAL A 461 42.87 -0.45 -2.98
N THR A 462 43.32 -1.56 -3.57
CA THR A 462 44.67 -2.09 -3.40
C THR A 462 45.37 -2.24 -4.75
N GLU A 463 46.69 -2.25 -4.73
CA GLU A 463 47.48 -2.71 -5.86
C GLU A 463 47.61 -4.24 -5.84
N ILE A 464 47.87 -4.83 -7.01
CA ILE A 464 48.35 -6.21 -7.08
C ILE A 464 49.76 -6.21 -6.49
N GLY A 465 49.96 -6.88 -5.36
CA GLY A 465 51.28 -7.09 -4.79
C GLY A 465 52.12 -7.97 -5.73
N LEU A 466 53.26 -7.46 -6.16
CA LEU A 466 54.23 -8.20 -6.98
C LEU A 466 55.53 -8.30 -6.20
N ASP A 467 55.90 -9.51 -5.80
CA ASP A 467 57.18 -9.78 -5.14
C ASP A 467 58.15 -10.43 -6.12
N ILE A 468 59.41 -9.98 -6.09
CA ILE A 468 60.52 -10.55 -6.87
C ILE A 468 61.50 -11.13 -5.86
N ALA A 469 61.46 -12.45 -5.68
CA ALA A 469 62.40 -13.18 -4.84
C ALA A 469 63.54 -13.79 -5.68
N MET A 470 64.79 -13.55 -5.26
CA MET A 470 65.96 -14.24 -5.81
C MET A 470 66.15 -15.58 -5.10
N HIS A 471 66.25 -16.66 -5.86
CA HIS A 471 66.48 -18.01 -5.37
C HIS A 471 67.88 -18.48 -5.75
N ALA A 472 68.53 -19.26 -4.88
CA ALA A 472 69.85 -19.83 -5.19
C ALA A 472 69.68 -20.97 -6.22
N GLY A 473 70.46 -20.92 -7.30
CA GLY A 473 70.49 -21.96 -8.33
C GLY A 473 71.80 -22.75 -8.29
N LEU A 474 71.70 -24.07 -8.29
CA LEU A 474 72.83 -24.99 -8.46
C LEU A 474 72.84 -25.49 -9.89
N HIS A 475 73.90 -25.16 -10.63
CA HIS A 475 74.19 -25.80 -11.91
C HIS A 475 75.06 -27.03 -11.65
N MET A 476 74.50 -28.20 -11.92
CA MET A 476 75.13 -29.50 -11.72
C MET A 476 75.56 -30.06 -13.06
N THR A 477 76.81 -30.51 -13.15
CA THR A 477 77.39 -31.03 -14.40
C THR A 477 78.08 -32.36 -14.18
N ASN A 478 78.17 -33.19 -15.22
CA ASN A 478 78.72 -34.56 -15.18
C ASN A 478 77.90 -35.51 -14.31
N LEU A 479 76.58 -35.39 -14.32
CA LEU A 479 75.68 -36.35 -13.69
C LEU A 479 75.61 -37.64 -14.52
N ASN A 480 75.54 -38.78 -13.85
CA ASN A 480 75.30 -40.06 -14.52
C ASN A 480 73.80 -40.27 -14.68
N VAL A 481 73.32 -40.30 -15.93
CA VAL A 481 71.90 -40.48 -16.24
C VAL A 481 71.37 -41.78 -15.63
N GLY A 482 70.22 -41.70 -14.96
CA GLY A 482 69.59 -42.81 -14.23
C GLY A 482 70.15 -43.06 -12.83
N THR A 483 71.11 -42.26 -12.36
CA THR A 483 71.60 -42.31 -10.97
C THR A 483 70.82 -41.32 -10.11
N THR A 484 70.44 -41.72 -8.90
CA THR A 484 69.79 -40.82 -7.93
C THR A 484 70.83 -40.02 -7.18
N TYR A 485 70.64 -38.70 -7.12
CA TYR A 485 71.47 -37.76 -6.37
C TYR A 485 70.68 -37.14 -5.23
N SER A 486 71.38 -36.80 -4.16
CA SER A 486 70.88 -36.06 -3.00
C SER A 486 71.49 -34.68 -2.97
N ILE A 487 70.65 -33.64 -2.99
CA ILE A 487 71.04 -32.26 -2.75
C ILE A 487 70.88 -32.01 -1.25
N GLN A 488 71.97 -31.61 -0.61
CA GLN A 488 72.04 -31.41 0.83
C GLN A 488 72.62 -30.03 1.16
N TYR A 489 72.37 -29.55 2.38
CA TYR A 489 72.94 -28.29 2.85
C TYR A 489 73.38 -28.28 4.31
N VAL A 490 74.21 -27.29 4.62
CA VAL A 490 74.54 -26.85 5.97
C VAL A 490 74.50 -25.31 6.06
N ASN A 491 74.19 -24.77 7.24
CA ASN A 491 74.14 -23.32 7.47
C ASN A 491 75.50 -22.70 7.86
N SER A 492 76.55 -23.53 7.93
CA SER A 492 77.91 -23.14 8.25
C SER A 492 78.86 -24.22 7.77
N LEU A 493 80.01 -23.84 7.20
CA LEU A 493 81.08 -24.78 6.83
C LEU A 493 81.68 -25.53 8.03
N MET A 494 81.38 -25.10 9.26
CA MET A 494 81.78 -25.81 10.48
C MET A 494 80.83 -26.95 10.86
N ASN A 495 79.64 -27.03 10.25
CA ASN A 495 78.69 -28.11 10.52
C ASN A 495 79.05 -29.36 9.71
N THR A 496 79.08 -30.51 10.36
CA THR A 496 79.37 -31.79 9.71
C THR A 496 78.11 -32.59 9.36
N ASN A 497 76.96 -32.22 9.91
CA ASN A 497 75.68 -32.90 9.67
C ASN A 497 74.94 -32.23 8.51
N TRP A 498 75.08 -32.79 7.32
CA TRP A 498 74.38 -32.33 6.11
C TRP A 498 72.90 -32.73 6.16
N MET A 499 72.02 -31.77 5.87
CA MET A 499 70.57 -31.98 5.82
C MET A 499 70.13 -32.15 4.36
N VAL A 500 69.37 -33.20 4.08
CA VAL A 500 68.81 -33.44 2.73
C VAL A 500 67.73 -32.41 2.43
N ILE A 501 67.85 -31.74 1.29
CA ILE A 501 66.80 -30.89 0.74
C ILE A 501 65.87 -31.73 -0.14
N THR A 502 66.45 -32.44 -1.10
CA THR A 502 65.71 -33.28 -2.03
C THR A 502 66.62 -34.36 -2.62
N ASN A 503 66.02 -35.42 -3.14
CA ASN A 503 66.69 -36.41 -3.96
C ASN A 503 66.02 -36.43 -5.34
N PHE A 504 66.81 -36.58 -6.40
CA PHE A 504 66.31 -36.64 -7.77
C PHE A 504 67.11 -37.65 -8.60
N GLU A 505 66.47 -38.29 -9.57
CA GLU A 505 67.16 -39.13 -10.55
C GLU A 505 67.61 -38.26 -11.73
N ALA A 506 68.89 -38.33 -12.09
CA ALA A 506 69.44 -37.51 -13.16
C ALA A 506 68.87 -37.94 -14.51
N GLY A 507 68.05 -37.07 -15.13
CA GLY A 507 67.51 -37.28 -16.48
C GLY A 507 68.46 -36.87 -17.61
N ALA A 508 69.50 -36.08 -17.30
CA ALA A 508 70.52 -35.60 -18.22
C ALA A 508 71.87 -35.48 -17.50
N ASP A 509 72.95 -35.26 -18.26
CA ASP A 509 74.31 -35.10 -17.74
C ASP A 509 74.57 -33.71 -17.13
N ASN A 510 73.70 -32.73 -17.41
CA ASN A 510 73.67 -31.42 -16.78
C ASN A 510 72.24 -31.08 -16.34
N ASP A 511 72.10 -30.47 -15.17
CA ASP A 511 70.79 -30.06 -14.64
C ASP A 511 70.93 -28.80 -13.78
N VAL A 512 69.82 -28.06 -13.62
CA VAL A 512 69.74 -26.86 -12.79
C VAL A 512 68.66 -27.06 -11.75
N TRP A 513 69.04 -26.94 -10.49
CA TRP A 513 68.11 -26.97 -9.37
C TRP A 513 68.04 -25.60 -8.68
N TYR A 514 66.84 -25.18 -8.31
CA TYR A 514 66.62 -23.93 -7.56
C TYR A 514 66.17 -24.25 -6.14
N ASP A 515 66.79 -23.62 -5.15
CA ASP A 515 66.32 -23.64 -3.77
C ASP A 515 65.02 -22.84 -3.68
N SER A 516 63.96 -23.42 -3.12
CA SER A 516 62.67 -22.74 -2.94
C SER A 516 62.69 -21.70 -1.82
N GLU A 517 63.75 -21.69 -1.00
CA GLU A 517 63.94 -20.66 0.02
C GLU A 517 64.62 -19.41 -0.60
N PRO A 518 64.07 -18.20 -0.37
CA PRO A 518 64.64 -16.97 -0.91
C PRO A 518 66.02 -16.67 -0.33
N ALA A 519 66.88 -16.02 -1.13
CA ALA A 519 68.27 -15.71 -0.78
C ALA A 519 68.44 -14.68 0.38
N ASN A 520 67.34 -14.24 1.00
CA ASN A 520 67.34 -13.40 2.21
C ASN A 520 67.40 -14.23 3.52
N GLN A 521 67.38 -15.57 3.42
CA GLN A 521 67.55 -16.49 4.54
C GLN A 521 69.04 -16.69 4.92
N GLN A 522 69.28 -17.38 6.05
CA GLN A 522 70.63 -17.72 6.52
C GLN A 522 71.44 -18.42 5.42
N SER A 523 72.73 -18.08 5.29
CA SER A 523 73.61 -18.65 4.26
C SER A 523 73.62 -20.17 4.29
N LYS A 524 73.24 -20.80 3.17
CA LYS A 524 73.36 -22.24 2.96
C LYS A 524 74.60 -22.54 2.12
N PHE A 525 75.29 -23.60 2.46
CA PHE A 525 76.33 -24.22 1.62
C PHE A 525 75.77 -25.56 1.14
N TYR A 526 75.91 -25.84 -0.16
CA TYR A 526 75.29 -26.97 -0.81
C TYR A 526 76.30 -28.05 -1.15
N LEU A 527 75.84 -29.30 -1.12
CA LEU A 527 76.58 -30.47 -1.55
C LEU A 527 75.64 -31.40 -2.31
N VAL A 528 76.14 -31.97 -3.40
CA VAL A 528 75.41 -32.95 -4.21
C VAL A 528 76.16 -34.27 -4.13
N LEU A 529 75.47 -35.33 -3.71
CA LEU A 529 76.05 -36.67 -3.56
C LEU A 529 75.24 -37.69 -4.35
N SER A 530 75.90 -38.58 -5.08
CA SER A 530 75.24 -39.76 -5.64
C SER A 530 74.80 -40.69 -4.49
N LEU A 531 73.56 -41.14 -4.52
CA LEU A 531 73.08 -42.19 -3.65
C LEU A 531 73.39 -43.56 -4.30
N PRO A 532 73.77 -44.56 -3.50
CA PRO A 532 74.10 -45.89 -3.98
C PRO A 532 72.90 -46.66 -4.56
#